data_AF-A0A151MCJ8-F1
#
_entry.id   AF-A0A151MCJ8-F1
#
_cell.length_a   1.000
_cell.length_b   1.000
_cell.length_c   1.000
_cell.angle_alpha   90.00
_cell.angle_beta   90.00
_cell.angle_gamma   90.00
#
_symmetry.space_group_name_H-M   'P 1'
#
loop_
_entity.id
_entity.type
_entity.pdbx_description
1 polymer ?
#
loop_
_entity_poly.entity_id
_entity_poly.type
_entity_poly.pdbx_seq_one_letter_code
_entity_poly.pdbx_strand_id
1 'polypeptide(L)' 'MEAPRLRVHIVFWTRFMQLREFLEKRFPQKLEITGEPVSIPNAFEVLLPDSGQVLHSKQNGDGAPTPGSVLSTAADV' A
#
# COMPACT_ATOMS: atom_id res chain seq x y z
N MET A 1 12.16 -22.23 -5.12
CA MET A 1 12.04 -21.34 -3.95
C MET A 1 11.39 -20.06 -4.46
N GLU A 2 10.06 -19.95 -4.34
CA GLU A 2 9.37 -18.70 -4.66
C GLU A 2 9.71 -17.68 -3.57
N ALA A 3 10.22 -16.50 -3.96
CA ALA A 3 10.40 -15.41 -3.01
C ALA A 3 9.04 -15.03 -2.41
N PRO A 4 8.94 -14.77 -1.11
CA PRO A 4 7.68 -14.35 -0.50
C PRO A 4 7.21 -13.08 -1.21
N ARG A 5 6.07 -13.16 -1.88
CA ARG A 5 5.41 -11.98 -2.46
C ARG A 5 4.80 -11.23 -1.30
N LEU A 6 5.25 -10.00 -1.09
CA LEU A 6 4.73 -9.14 -0.04
C LEU A 6 3.33 -8.69 -0.45
N ARG A 7 2.33 -9.06 0.35
CA ARG A 7 0.95 -8.66 0.12
C ARG A 7 0.71 -7.31 0.73
N VAL A 8 0.04 -6.43 -0.01
CA VAL A 8 -0.30 -5.10 0.44
C VAL A 8 -1.76 -4.84 0.11
N HIS A 9 -2.51 -4.35 1.08
CA HIS A 9 -3.90 -3.96 0.94
C HIS A 9 -4.01 -2.45 1.07
N ILE A 10 -4.67 -1.81 0.11
CA ILE A 10 -4.75 -0.35 0.03
C ILE A 10 -6.21 0.04 0.18
N VAL A 11 -6.52 0.78 1.24
CA VAL A 11 -7.84 1.36 1.48
C VAL A 11 -7.83 2.78 0.95
N PHE A 12 -8.73 3.12 0.02
CA PHE A 12 -8.66 4.40 -0.68
C PHE A 12 -10.02 5.02 -0.98
N TRP A 13 -10.08 6.35 -0.98
CA TRP A 13 -11.26 7.08 -1.49
C TRP A 13 -11.21 7.33 -2.99
N THR A 14 -10.03 7.70 -3.50
CA THR A 14 -9.79 8.01 -4.92
C THR A 14 -8.32 7.78 -5.26
N ARG A 15 -7.98 7.71 -6.55
CA ARG A 15 -6.60 7.58 -7.10
C ARG A 15 -5.84 6.26 -6.82
N PHE A 16 -6.52 5.17 -6.50
CA PHE A 16 -5.89 3.84 -6.37
C PHE A 16 -5.12 3.38 -7.61
N MET A 17 -5.70 3.56 -8.79
CA MET A 17 -5.12 3.04 -10.03
C MET A 17 -3.72 3.59 -10.32
N GLN A 18 -3.47 4.87 -10.00
CA GLN A 18 -2.16 5.50 -10.19
C GLN A 18 -1.12 4.92 -9.23
N LEU A 19 -1.47 4.71 -7.96
CA LEU A 19 -0.52 4.13 -7.01
C LEU A 19 -0.27 2.65 -7.30
N ARG A 20 -1.33 1.90 -7.62
CA ARG A 20 -1.22 0.49 -8.00
C ARG A 20 -0.26 0.32 -9.19
N GLU A 21 -0.49 1.05 -10.27
CA GLU A 21 0.38 0.98 -11.46
C GLU A 21 1.83 1.38 -11.12
N PHE A 22 2.01 2.39 -10.27
CA PHE A 22 3.33 2.83 -9.84
C PHE A 22 4.06 1.76 -9.01
N LEU A 23 3.38 1.15 -8.05
CA LEU A 23 3.92 0.09 -7.20
C LEU A 23 4.21 -1.19 -8.02
N GLU A 24 3.32 -1.56 -8.94
CA GLU A 24 3.55 -2.66 -9.89
C GLU A 24 4.77 -2.39 -10.78
N LYS A 25 4.95 -1.16 -11.27
CA LYS A 25 6.12 -0.76 -12.07
C LYS A 25 7.42 -0.76 -11.25
N ARG A 26 7.38 -0.32 -10.00
CA ARG A 26 8.57 -0.20 -9.15
C ARG A 26 9.01 -1.55 -8.57
N PHE A 27 8.06 -2.45 -8.32
CA PHE A 27 8.30 -3.77 -7.73
C PHE A 27 7.60 -4.88 -8.51
N PRO A 28 8.00 -5.11 -9.77
CA PRO A 28 7.37 -6.12 -10.61
C PRO A 28 7.54 -7.50 -9.96
N GLN A 29 6.44 -8.25 -9.87
CA GLN A 29 6.38 -9.64 -9.38
C GLN A 29 6.79 -9.87 -7.91
N LYS A 30 7.00 -8.80 -7.12
CA LYS A 30 7.33 -8.89 -5.70
C LYS A 30 6.18 -8.49 -4.77
N LEU A 31 5.21 -7.75 -5.29
CA LEU A 31 4.06 -7.26 -4.54
C LEU A 31 2.76 -7.86 -5.08
N GLU A 32 1.87 -8.25 -4.18
CA GLU A 32 0.47 -8.54 -4.49
C GLU A 32 -0.37 -7.40 -3.90
N ILE A 33 -0.90 -6.55 -4.78
CA ILE A 33 -1.61 -5.33 -4.39
C ILE A 33 -3.12 -5.58 -4.47
N THR A 34 -3.78 -5.44 -3.33
CA THR A 34 -5.24 -5.45 -3.22
C THR A 34 -5.74 -4.06 -2.87
N GLY A 35 -6.98 -3.75 -3.22
CA GLY A 35 -7.54 -2.41 -3.04
C GLY A 35 -8.99 -2.45 -2.58
N GLU A 36 -9.31 -1.68 -1.55
CA GLU A 36 -10.67 -1.50 -1.05
C GLU A 36 -11.10 -0.02 -1.18
N PRO A 37 -12.14 0.28 -1.98
CA PRO A 37 -12.68 1.62 -2.07
C PRO A 37 -13.54 1.93 -0.84
N VAL A 38 -13.27 3.06 -0.17
CA VAL A 38 -14.06 3.54 0.98
C VAL A 38 -14.66 4.92 0.68
N SER A 39 -15.79 5.24 1.30
CA SER A 39 -16.45 6.55 1.14
C SER A 39 -15.88 7.65 2.05
N ILE A 40 -14.76 7.40 2.71
CA ILE A 40 -14.15 8.34 3.65
C ILE A 40 -13.29 9.35 2.87
N PRO A 41 -13.63 10.65 2.86
CA PRO A 41 -12.86 11.64 2.10
C PRO A 41 -11.39 11.64 2.53
N ASN A 42 -10.49 11.71 1.54
CA ASN A 42 -9.03 11.66 1.75
C ASN A 42 -8.48 10.39 2.42
N ALA A 43 -9.29 9.35 2.61
CA ALA A 43 -8.78 8.07 3.09
C ALA A 43 -7.78 7.49 2.11
N PHE A 44 -6.62 7.15 2.65
CA PHE A 44 -5.57 6.46 1.96
C PHE A 44 -4.73 5.72 2.99
N GLU A 45 -4.95 4.43 3.11
CA GLU A 45 -4.26 3.59 4.07
C GLU A 45 -3.66 2.40 3.35
N VAL A 46 -2.44 2.07 3.73
CA VAL A 46 -1.72 0.92 3.21
C VAL A 46 -1.49 0.01 4.39
N LEU A 47 -1.98 -1.22 4.29
CA LEU A 47 -1.90 -2.21 5.34
C LEU A 47 -1.40 -3.55 4.81
N LEU A 48 -0.73 -4.30 5.67
CA LEU A 48 -0.36 -5.68 5.39
C LEU A 48 -1.56 -6.56 5.70
N PRO A 49 -2.15 -7.25 4.72
CA PRO A 49 -3.33 -8.07 4.96
C PRO A 49 -3.03 -9.27 5.88
N ASP A 50 -1.79 -9.77 5.88
CA ASP A 50 -1.41 -10.92 6.70
C ASP A 50 -1.26 -10.57 8.20
N SER A 51 -0.93 -9.31 8.53
CA SER A 51 -0.75 -8.85 9.92
C SER A 51 -1.80 -7.83 10.40
N GLY A 52 -2.57 -7.26 9.47
CA GLY A 52 -3.47 -6.12 9.74
C GLY A 52 -2.73 -4.82 10.08
N GLN A 53 -1.40 -4.79 9.95
CA GLN A 53 -0.60 -3.64 10.33
C GLN A 53 -0.72 -2.53 9.29
N VAL A 54 -1.05 -1.32 9.73
CA VAL A 54 -1.06 -0.13 8.88
C VAL A 54 0.38 0.35 8.69
N LEU A 55 0.88 0.22 7.47
CA LEU A 55 2.20 0.69 7.04
C LEU A 55 2.22 2.19 6.75
N HIS A 56 1.10 2.71 6.25
CA HIS A 56 0.96 4.12 5.92
C HIS A 56 -0.50 4.55 6.09
N SER A 57 -0.75 5.70 6.70
CA SER A 57 -2.08 6.30 6.72
C SER A 57 -1.97 7.79 6.44
N LYS A 58 -2.60 8.22 5.34
CA LYS A 58 -2.73 9.64 5.02
C LYS A 58 -3.57 10.38 6.06
N GLN A 59 -4.45 9.68 6.78
CA GLN A 59 -5.25 10.29 7.86
C GLN A 59 -4.38 10.65 9.07
N ASN A 60 -3.29 9.92 9.32
CA ASN A 60 -2.37 10.18 10.43
C ASN A 60 -1.36 11.30 10.17
N GLY A 61 -1.54 12.10 9.10
CA GLY A 61 -0.67 13.23 8.79
C GLY A 61 0.56 12.90 7.94
N ASP A 62 0.71 11.64 7.53
CA ASP A 62 1.85 11.13 6.74
C ASP A 62 1.80 11.54 5.25
N GLY A 63 0.76 12.28 4.86
CA GLY A 63 0.56 12.73 3.47
C GLY A 63 0.24 11.57 2.52
N ALA A 64 0.28 11.83 1.21
CA ALA A 64 0.16 10.76 0.23
C ALA A 64 1.41 9.88 0.30
N PRO A 65 1.27 8.54 0.41
CA PRO A 65 2.42 7.67 0.51
C PRO A 65 3.34 7.89 -0.69
N THR A 66 4.59 8.21 -0.41
CA THR A 66 5.61 8.08 -1.43
C THR A 66 5.96 6.60 -1.56
N PRO A 67 6.23 6.11 -2.78
CA PRO A 67 6.52 4.71 -3.03
C PRO A 67 7.73 4.17 -2.26
N GLY A 68 8.67 5.04 -1.86
CA GLY A 68 9.80 4.64 -1.01
C GLY A 68 9.39 4.36 0.43
N SER A 69 8.48 5.16 0.99
CA SER A 69 8.04 5.06 2.39
C SER A 69 7.28 3.77 2.66
N VAL A 70 6.36 3.38 1.77
CA VAL A 70 5.56 2.14 1.92
C VAL A 70 6.46 0.89 2.01
N LEU A 71 7.55 0.83 1.24
CA LEU A 71 8.44 -0.33 1.30
C LEU A 71 9.46 -0.28 2.41
N SER A 72 9.95 0.90 2.79
CA SER A 72 10.78 0.99 3.98
C SER A 72 10.03 0.43 5.18
N THR A 73 8.74 0.77 5.33
CA THR A 73 7.91 0.21 6.39
C THR A 73 7.57 -1.27 6.17
N ALA A 74 7.29 -1.69 4.95
CA ALA A 74 6.94 -3.09 4.67
C ALA A 74 8.13 -4.07 4.63
N ALA A 75 9.36 -3.58 4.52
CA ALA A 75 10.59 -4.38 4.53
C ALA A 75 11.29 -4.40 5.90
N ASP A 76 10.90 -3.51 6.82
CA ASP A 76 11.38 -3.46 8.21
C ASP A 76 10.58 -4.40 9.15
N VAL A 77 9.51 -5.02 8.63
CA VAL A 77 8.57 -5.88 9.36
C VAL A 77 8.76 -7.37 9.06
#